data_AF-A0A158Q9Y0-F1
#
_entry.id   AF-A0A158Q9Y0-F1
#
_cell.length_a   1.000
_cell.length_b   1.000
_cell.length_c   1.000
_cell.angle_alpha   90.00
_cell.angle_beta   90.00
_cell.angle_gamma   90.00
#
_symmetry.space_group_name_H-M   'P 1'
#
loop_
_entity.id
_entity.type
_entity.pdbx_description
1 polymer ?
#
loop_
_entity_poly.entity_id
_entity_poly.type
_entity_poly.pdbx_seq_one_letter_code
_entity_poly.pdbx_strand_id
1 'polypeptide(L)'
;MKRDLTEIENRCGLTQEKELDSLSYRKGLVIGIETIVEAFKTMYTDDTERIRNIGDFRKECIIIYSDCQTRKEKSYTLLGAKAILDYIPLSTHDYLFLKQYQYLLNWYYGELRFFGPPSERNFYFQEAKIKYKIMFDLQVNLSDRERLSTYCHWSQLCYWYAEYADEESLRWCIDAVKRVTDGLTNDRQLDDGIKLPDFYFAEIVLRNVALKELMESTPSSDLPPSRTLKAKRENLKELRPIYDSLEAITDNVSKCQNVRADLIRHRK
;
A
#
# COMPACT_ATOMS: atom_id res chain seq x y z
N MET A 1 0.01 -26.35 -0.11
CA MET A 1 0.74 -25.94 1.11
C MET A 1 2.03 -26.70 1.41
N LYS A 2 2.05 -28.01 1.70
CA LYS A 2 3.34 -28.71 1.92
C LYS A 2 4.32 -28.61 0.72
N ARG A 3 3.81 -28.59 -0.52
CA ARG A 3 4.61 -28.32 -1.72
C ARG A 3 5.04 -26.85 -1.86
N ASP A 4 4.15 -25.91 -1.52
CA ASP A 4 4.46 -24.47 -1.56
C ASP A 4 5.49 -24.03 -0.51
N LEU A 5 5.45 -24.65 0.68
CA LEU A 5 6.41 -24.40 1.74
C LEU A 5 7.83 -24.78 1.32
N THR A 6 8.00 -25.95 0.68
CA THR A 6 9.31 -26.38 0.18
C THR A 6 9.79 -25.50 -0.98
N GLU A 7 8.90 -25.08 -1.87
CA GLU A 7 9.24 -24.18 -2.97
C GLU A 7 9.68 -22.80 -2.48
N ILE A 8 9.05 -22.28 -1.43
CA ILE A 8 9.39 -20.97 -0.87
C ILE A 8 10.59 -21.06 0.08
N GLU A 9 10.75 -22.14 0.85
CA GLU A 9 11.98 -22.42 1.60
C GLU A 9 13.20 -22.50 0.69
N ASN A 10 13.02 -23.08 -0.51
CA ASN A 10 14.06 -23.12 -1.53
C ASN A 10 14.30 -21.75 -2.19
N ARG A 11 13.25 -20.97 -2.50
CA ARG A 11 13.36 -19.62 -3.09
C ARG A 11 13.95 -18.59 -2.11
N CYS A 12 13.67 -18.71 -0.82
CA CYS A 12 14.19 -17.84 0.24
C CYS A 12 15.56 -18.27 0.79
N GLY A 13 16.18 -19.33 0.24
CA GLY A 13 17.53 -19.77 0.63
C GLY A 13 17.64 -20.36 2.04
N LEU A 14 16.58 -20.99 2.57
CA LEU A 14 16.46 -21.40 3.98
C LEU A 14 16.95 -22.83 4.27
N THR A 15 17.78 -23.42 3.40
CA THR A 15 18.03 -24.88 3.40
C THR A 15 19.13 -25.38 4.33
N GLN A 16 19.94 -24.56 5.00
CA GLN A 16 20.96 -25.08 5.91
C GLN A 16 21.21 -24.20 7.12
N GLU A 17 20.64 -24.58 8.27
CA GLU A 17 21.29 -24.39 9.58
C GLU A 17 20.64 -25.31 10.65
N LYS A 18 21.51 -26.06 11.34
CA LYS A 18 21.24 -26.76 12.62
C LYS A 18 20.87 -25.68 13.66
N GLU A 19 19.97 -25.84 14.62
CA GLU A 19 19.81 -26.94 15.56
C GLU A 19 18.46 -26.85 16.32
N LEU A 20 18.16 -27.87 17.11
CA LEU A 20 16.84 -28.47 17.33
C LEU A 20 15.83 -27.71 18.22
N ASP A 21 16.17 -26.61 18.87
CA ASP A 21 15.23 -25.89 19.76
C ASP A 21 14.18 -25.03 19.00
N SER A 22 14.46 -24.75 17.74
CA SER A 22 13.56 -24.00 16.85
C SER A 22 12.43 -24.84 16.26
N LEU A 23 12.47 -26.18 16.36
CA LEU A 23 11.55 -27.04 15.64
C LEU A 23 10.13 -27.06 16.26
N SER A 24 10.01 -27.02 17.60
CA SER A 24 8.71 -26.95 18.28
C SER A 24 8.05 -25.59 18.13
N TYR A 25 8.82 -24.49 18.22
CA TYR A 25 8.29 -23.14 17.96
C TYR A 25 7.90 -22.98 16.49
N ARG A 26 8.72 -23.46 15.54
CA ARG A 26 8.37 -23.46 14.10
C ARG A 26 7.14 -24.30 13.80
N LYS A 27 7.00 -25.48 14.40
CA LYS A 27 5.78 -26.29 14.27
C LYS A 27 4.59 -25.56 14.88
N GLY A 28 4.73 -24.94 16.04
CA GLY A 28 3.68 -24.15 16.68
C GLY A 28 3.24 -22.94 15.85
N LEU A 29 4.19 -22.21 15.24
CA LEU A 29 3.93 -21.07 14.37
C LEU A 29 3.25 -21.50 13.07
N VAL A 30 3.75 -22.55 12.42
CA VAL A 30 3.15 -23.09 11.19
C VAL A 30 1.75 -23.63 11.47
N ILE A 31 1.57 -24.41 12.53
CA ILE A 31 0.25 -24.91 12.96
C ILE A 31 -0.67 -23.74 13.32
N GLY A 32 -0.16 -22.71 14.00
CA GLY A 32 -0.93 -21.52 14.36
C GLY A 32 -1.41 -20.77 13.13
N ILE A 33 -0.52 -20.52 12.16
CA ILE A 33 -0.86 -19.90 10.88
C ILE A 33 -1.83 -20.76 10.09
N GLU A 34 -1.61 -22.07 9.99
CA GLU A 34 -2.52 -23.02 9.34
C GLU A 34 -3.90 -23.00 10.00
N THR A 35 -3.96 -22.96 11.33
CA THR A 35 -5.21 -22.91 12.09
C THR A 35 -5.94 -21.60 11.84
N ILE A 36 -5.23 -20.46 11.85
CA ILE A 36 -5.81 -19.15 11.55
C ILE A 36 -6.33 -19.12 10.11
N VAL A 37 -5.56 -19.66 9.16
CA VAL A 37 -5.96 -19.73 7.74
C VAL A 37 -7.19 -20.60 7.57
N GLU A 38 -7.25 -21.75 8.23
CA GLU A 38 -8.38 -22.66 8.11
C GLU A 38 -9.63 -22.12 8.80
N ALA A 39 -9.47 -21.55 10.01
CA ALA A 39 -10.54 -20.83 10.69
C ALA A 39 -11.10 -19.73 9.77
N PHE A 40 -10.21 -18.93 9.18
CA PHE A 40 -10.59 -17.87 8.26
C PHE A 40 -11.39 -18.40 7.05
N LYS A 41 -10.98 -19.51 6.43
CA LYS A 41 -11.72 -20.13 5.30
C LYS A 41 -13.10 -20.63 5.70
N THR A 42 -13.25 -21.16 6.91
CA THR A 42 -14.52 -21.73 7.39
C THR A 42 -15.54 -20.67 7.85
N MET A 43 -15.09 -19.46 8.18
CA MET A 43 -15.93 -18.37 8.69
C MET A 43 -16.65 -17.55 7.59
N TYR A 44 -16.68 -18.03 6.35
CA TYR A 44 -17.32 -17.33 5.23
C TYR A 44 -18.81 -17.69 5.08
N THR A 45 -19.66 -17.14 5.95
CA THR A 45 -21.12 -17.28 5.82
C THR A 45 -21.87 -15.98 5.54
N ASP A 46 -21.31 -14.80 5.85
CA ASP A 46 -21.87 -13.47 5.52
C ASP A 46 -20.79 -12.41 5.21
N ASP A 47 -21.15 -11.35 4.45
CA ASP A 47 -20.28 -10.28 3.99
C ASP A 47 -19.82 -9.33 5.12
N THR A 48 -20.63 -9.10 6.15
CA THR A 48 -20.26 -8.25 7.29
C THR A 48 -19.19 -8.93 8.17
N GLU A 49 -19.34 -10.24 8.37
CA GLU A 49 -18.39 -11.07 9.09
C GLU A 49 -17.05 -11.14 8.35
N ARG A 50 -17.12 -11.29 7.02
CA ARG A 50 -15.95 -11.28 6.12
C ARG A 50 -15.07 -10.02 6.27
N ILE A 51 -15.65 -8.83 6.37
CA ILE A 51 -14.90 -7.56 6.52
C ILE A 51 -14.16 -7.51 7.86
N ARG A 52 -14.85 -7.85 8.95
CA ARG A 52 -14.28 -7.89 10.30
C ARG A 52 -13.13 -8.89 10.37
N ASN A 53 -13.33 -10.06 9.77
CA ASN A 53 -12.36 -11.15 9.77
C ASN A 53 -11.04 -10.78 9.08
N ILE A 54 -11.05 -10.05 7.96
CA ILE A 54 -9.79 -9.60 7.31
C ILE A 54 -9.04 -8.60 8.20
N GLY A 55 -9.77 -7.64 8.77
CA GLY A 55 -9.20 -6.61 9.61
C GLY A 55 -8.52 -7.19 10.86
N ASP A 56 -9.15 -8.17 11.50
CA ASP A 56 -8.63 -8.85 12.69
C ASP A 56 -7.51 -9.83 12.33
N PHE A 57 -7.65 -10.60 11.25
CA PHE A 57 -6.57 -11.44 10.71
C PHE A 57 -5.29 -10.63 10.48
N ARG A 58 -5.38 -9.48 9.81
CA ARG A 58 -4.22 -8.60 9.57
C ARG A 58 -3.55 -8.18 10.89
N LYS A 59 -4.33 -7.79 11.90
CA LYS A 59 -3.77 -7.37 13.20
C LYS A 59 -3.02 -8.52 13.86
N GLU A 60 -3.60 -9.72 13.87
CA GLU A 60 -2.96 -10.92 14.40
C GLU A 60 -1.66 -11.23 13.66
N CYS A 61 -1.68 -11.18 12.32
CA CYS A 61 -0.46 -11.35 11.53
C CYS A 61 0.63 -10.33 11.90
N ILE A 62 0.28 -9.06 12.11
CA ILE A 62 1.23 -8.01 12.51
C ILE A 62 1.81 -8.28 13.90
N ILE A 63 0.97 -8.69 14.86
CA ILE A 63 1.41 -9.03 16.22
C ILE A 63 2.39 -10.20 16.17
N ILE A 64 1.98 -11.32 15.55
CA ILE A 64 2.82 -12.50 15.39
C ILE A 64 4.13 -12.15 14.68
N TYR A 65 4.06 -11.36 13.60
CA TYR A 65 5.24 -10.94 12.84
C TYR A 65 6.21 -10.10 13.67
N SER A 66 5.70 -9.24 14.55
CA SER A 66 6.49 -8.39 15.43
C SER A 66 7.21 -9.20 16.51
N ASP A 67 6.58 -10.29 16.98
CA ASP A 67 7.14 -11.19 17.99
C ASP A 67 8.17 -12.18 17.42
N CYS A 68 8.18 -12.37 16.10
CA CYS A 68 9.15 -13.24 15.41
C CYS A 68 10.59 -12.74 15.62
N GLN A 69 11.44 -13.61 16.14
CA GLN A 69 12.85 -13.30 16.45
C GLN A 69 13.77 -13.56 15.26
N THR A 70 13.36 -14.45 14.35
CA THR A 70 14.16 -14.85 13.20
C THR A 70 13.53 -14.44 11.88
N ARG A 71 14.38 -14.25 10.86
CA ARG A 71 13.93 -14.05 9.47
C ARG A 71 13.07 -15.22 8.98
N LYS A 72 13.38 -16.44 9.40
CA LYS A 72 12.61 -17.63 8.98
C LYS A 72 11.18 -17.59 9.54
N GLU A 73 10.99 -17.22 10.81
CA GLU A 73 9.65 -17.08 11.40
C GLU A 73 8.83 -15.99 10.72
N LYS A 74 9.43 -14.82 10.49
CA LYS A 74 8.80 -13.74 9.73
C LYS A 74 8.35 -14.18 8.34
N SER A 75 9.16 -14.99 7.65
CA SER A 75 8.80 -15.54 6.34
C SER A 75 7.56 -16.45 6.41
N TYR A 76 7.42 -17.28 7.45
CA TYR A 76 6.23 -18.13 7.61
C TYR A 76 4.96 -17.28 7.83
N THR A 77 5.04 -16.23 8.64
CA THR A 77 3.90 -15.32 8.85
C THR A 77 3.46 -14.65 7.55
N LEU A 78 4.42 -14.25 6.70
CA LEU A 78 4.12 -13.72 5.37
C LEU A 78 3.48 -14.78 4.45
N LEU A 79 3.88 -16.04 4.54
CA LEU A 79 3.23 -17.13 3.80
C LEU A 79 1.77 -17.31 4.18
N GLY A 80 1.46 -17.20 5.48
CA GLY A 80 0.07 -17.20 5.97
C GLY A 80 -0.75 -16.08 5.35
N ALA A 81 -0.20 -14.86 5.36
CA ALA A 81 -0.84 -13.70 4.75
C ALA A 81 -1.04 -13.88 3.24
N LYS A 82 -0.05 -14.43 2.52
CA LYS A 82 -0.17 -14.75 1.09
C LYS A 82 -1.29 -15.76 0.82
N ALA A 83 -1.35 -16.84 1.59
CA ALA A 83 -2.37 -17.86 1.42
C ALA A 83 -3.79 -17.28 1.54
N ILE A 84 -4.00 -16.33 2.45
CA ILE A 84 -5.26 -15.60 2.57
C ILE A 84 -5.49 -14.65 1.39
N LEU A 85 -4.49 -13.84 1.02
CA LEU A 85 -4.60 -12.91 -0.12
C LEU A 85 -4.88 -13.60 -1.46
N ASP A 86 -4.47 -14.85 -1.62
CA ASP A 86 -4.73 -15.68 -2.80
C ASP A 86 -6.04 -16.45 -2.71
N TYR A 87 -6.48 -16.80 -1.49
CA TYR A 87 -7.78 -17.44 -1.28
C TYR A 87 -8.95 -16.48 -1.49
N ILE A 88 -8.78 -15.22 -1.10
CA ILE A 88 -9.84 -14.20 -1.19
C ILE A 88 -9.92 -13.67 -2.63
N PRO A 89 -11.01 -13.94 -3.37
CA PRO A 89 -11.21 -13.32 -4.68
C PRO A 89 -11.52 -11.83 -4.54
N LEU A 90 -10.86 -11.00 -5.35
CA LEU A 90 -11.24 -9.60 -5.52
C LEU A 90 -12.39 -9.52 -6.52
N SER A 91 -13.63 -9.62 -6.03
CA SER A 91 -14.83 -9.61 -6.86
C SER A 91 -15.97 -8.74 -6.31
N THR A 92 -15.76 -8.08 -5.17
CA THR A 92 -16.79 -7.27 -4.51
C THR A 92 -16.54 -5.78 -4.69
N HIS A 93 -17.62 -5.02 -4.80
CA HIS A 93 -17.61 -3.55 -4.78
C HIS A 93 -17.70 -2.97 -3.36
N ASP A 94 -17.75 -3.82 -2.32
CA ASP A 94 -17.81 -3.37 -0.93
C ASP A 94 -16.55 -2.58 -0.54
N TYR A 95 -16.74 -1.28 -0.27
CA TYR A 95 -15.65 -0.36 0.06
C TYR A 95 -14.90 -0.75 1.34
N LEU A 96 -15.60 -1.17 2.39
CA LEU A 96 -14.98 -1.52 3.66
C LEU A 96 -14.14 -2.79 3.54
N PHE A 97 -14.64 -3.77 2.79
CA PHE A 97 -13.90 -4.96 2.44
C PHE A 97 -12.62 -4.62 1.66
N LEU A 98 -12.75 -3.86 0.58
CA LEU A 98 -11.61 -3.48 -0.27
C LEU A 98 -10.57 -2.71 0.53
N LYS A 99 -10.99 -1.85 1.46
CA LYS A 99 -10.09 -1.13 2.37
C LYS A 99 -9.31 -2.05 3.31
N GLN A 100 -9.97 -3.05 3.93
CA GLN A 100 -9.26 -4.00 4.80
C GLN A 100 -8.30 -4.90 4.00
N TYR A 101 -8.75 -5.37 2.83
CA TYR A 101 -7.92 -6.13 1.91
C TYR A 101 -6.67 -5.34 1.52
N GLN A 102 -6.86 -4.08 1.14
CA GLN A 102 -5.79 -3.19 0.76
C GLN A 102 -4.76 -3.00 1.88
N TYR A 103 -5.19 -2.86 3.13
CA TYR A 103 -4.27 -2.74 4.24
C TYR A 103 -3.42 -4.01 4.45
N LEU A 104 -4.05 -5.19 4.35
CA LEU A 104 -3.33 -6.45 4.43
C LEU A 104 -2.34 -6.59 3.27
N LEU A 105 -2.77 -6.26 2.05
CA LEU A 105 -1.97 -6.29 0.83
C LEU A 105 -0.74 -5.37 0.94
N ASN A 106 -0.94 -4.12 1.36
CA ASN A 106 0.13 -3.14 1.49
C ASN A 106 1.14 -3.53 2.59
N TRP A 107 0.67 -4.04 3.72
CA TRP A 107 1.55 -4.57 4.76
C TRP A 107 2.37 -5.76 4.24
N TYR A 108 1.70 -6.75 3.64
CA TYR A 108 2.36 -7.96 3.11
C TYR A 108 3.47 -7.62 2.11
N TYR A 109 3.17 -6.86 1.05
CA TYR A 109 4.19 -6.48 0.07
C TYR A 109 5.21 -5.48 0.61
N GLY A 110 4.82 -4.68 1.60
CA GLY A 110 5.71 -3.81 2.35
C GLY A 110 6.80 -4.60 3.06
N GLU A 111 6.45 -5.67 3.76
CA GLU A 111 7.40 -6.53 4.47
C GLU A 111 8.17 -7.46 3.53
N LEU A 112 7.50 -7.99 2.50
CA LEU A 112 8.09 -8.98 1.58
C LEU A 112 9.35 -8.47 0.86
N ARG A 113 9.47 -7.16 0.67
CA ARG A 113 10.64 -6.52 0.03
C ARG A 113 11.97 -6.86 0.71
N PHE A 114 11.95 -7.29 1.97
CA PHE A 114 13.12 -7.67 2.74
C PHE A 114 13.48 -9.17 2.67
N PHE A 115 12.64 -10.01 2.06
CA PHE A 115 12.76 -11.47 2.17
C PHE A 115 13.31 -12.17 0.93
N GLY A 116 13.15 -11.60 -0.27
CA GLY A 116 13.65 -12.19 -1.52
C GLY A 116 14.92 -11.53 -2.08
N PRO A 117 15.65 -12.20 -2.99
CA PRO A 117 16.69 -11.57 -3.80
C PRO A 117 16.09 -10.46 -4.68
N PRO A 118 16.89 -9.45 -5.10
CA PRO A 118 16.41 -8.37 -5.95
C PRO A 118 15.64 -8.86 -7.19
N SER A 119 16.07 -9.95 -7.82
CA SER A 119 15.42 -10.54 -8.99
C SER A 119 13.94 -10.92 -8.77
N GLU A 120 13.54 -11.24 -7.55
CA GLU A 120 12.14 -11.58 -7.21
C GLU A 120 11.29 -10.36 -6.85
N ARG A 121 11.91 -9.24 -6.47
CA ARG A 121 11.17 -8.04 -6.08
C ARG A 121 10.32 -7.47 -7.23
N ASN A 122 10.77 -7.63 -8.48
CA ASN A 122 9.95 -7.28 -9.64
C ASN A 122 8.67 -8.15 -9.70
N PHE A 123 8.79 -9.46 -9.48
CA PHE A 123 7.64 -10.36 -9.47
C PHE A 123 6.62 -9.92 -8.41
N TYR A 124 7.07 -9.61 -7.19
CA TYR A 124 6.21 -9.12 -6.11
C TYR A 124 5.53 -7.79 -6.46
N PHE A 125 6.27 -6.86 -7.07
CA PHE A 125 5.69 -5.59 -7.53
C PHE A 125 4.60 -5.81 -8.59
N GLN A 126 4.84 -6.66 -9.59
CA GLN A 126 3.85 -6.97 -10.63
C GLN A 126 2.62 -7.68 -10.06
N GLU A 127 2.80 -8.60 -9.12
CA GLU A 127 1.68 -9.28 -8.43
C GLU A 127 0.82 -8.28 -7.66
N ALA A 128 1.44 -7.34 -6.93
CA ALA A 128 0.74 -6.26 -6.26
C ALA A 128 0.02 -5.34 -7.27
N LYS A 129 0.68 -4.97 -8.36
CA LYS A 129 0.13 -4.10 -9.42
C LYS A 129 -1.17 -4.66 -10.00
N ILE A 130 -1.20 -5.97 -10.29
CA ILE A 130 -2.40 -6.65 -10.82
C ILE A 130 -3.56 -6.52 -9.84
N LYS A 131 -3.33 -6.80 -8.54
CA LYS A 131 -4.36 -6.70 -7.51
C LYS A 131 -4.86 -5.25 -7.34
N TYR A 132 -3.96 -4.27 -7.40
CA TYR A 132 -4.33 -2.85 -7.37
C TYR A 132 -5.13 -2.40 -8.58
N LYS A 133 -4.78 -2.87 -9.78
CA LYS A 133 -5.55 -2.60 -11.00
C LYS A 133 -7.00 -3.09 -10.86
N ILE A 134 -7.18 -4.31 -10.37
CA ILE A 134 -8.52 -4.86 -10.10
C ILE A 134 -9.26 -4.01 -9.06
N MET A 135 -8.60 -3.58 -7.98
CA MET A 135 -9.23 -2.70 -6.98
C MET A 135 -9.63 -1.34 -7.58
N PHE A 136 -8.83 -0.76 -8.47
CA PHE A 136 -9.18 0.50 -9.12
C PHE A 136 -10.42 0.36 -10.00
N ASP A 137 -10.56 -0.76 -10.70
CA ASP A 137 -11.72 -1.08 -11.54
C ASP A 137 -12.98 -1.33 -10.68
N LEU A 138 -12.86 -2.07 -9.58
CA LEU A 138 -13.96 -2.30 -8.64
C LEU A 138 -14.42 -1.01 -7.95
N GLN A 139 -13.56 0.01 -7.87
CA GLN A 139 -13.87 1.29 -7.26
C GLN A 139 -14.28 2.37 -8.27
N VAL A 140 -14.58 2.01 -9.52
CA VAL A 140 -14.91 2.99 -10.59
C VAL A 140 -16.10 3.90 -10.24
N ASN A 141 -17.05 3.41 -9.44
CA ASN A 141 -18.25 4.14 -9.04
C ASN A 141 -18.04 5.03 -7.79
N LEU A 142 -16.87 4.96 -7.14
CA LEU A 142 -16.54 5.81 -6.00
C LEU A 142 -16.03 7.16 -6.49
N SER A 143 -16.25 8.21 -5.69
CA SER A 143 -15.66 9.52 -5.97
C SER A 143 -14.13 9.45 -5.97
N ASP A 144 -13.47 10.33 -6.72
CA ASP A 144 -12.00 10.39 -6.74
C ASP A 144 -11.41 10.58 -5.33
N ARG A 145 -12.12 11.30 -4.45
CA ARG A 145 -11.73 11.47 -3.05
C ARG A 145 -11.77 10.16 -2.28
N GLU A 146 -12.83 9.37 -2.40
CA GLU A 146 -12.94 8.08 -1.70
C GLU A 146 -11.88 7.08 -2.14
N ARG A 147 -11.38 7.23 -3.37
CA ARG A 147 -10.32 6.40 -3.96
C ARG A 147 -8.91 6.85 -3.57
N LEU A 148 -8.73 8.03 -2.96
CA LEU A 148 -7.41 8.56 -2.60
C LEU A 148 -6.62 7.63 -1.68
N SER A 149 -7.27 7.00 -0.70
CA SER A 149 -6.58 6.02 0.15
C SER A 149 -6.05 4.85 -0.68
N THR A 150 -6.79 4.47 -1.72
CA THR A 150 -6.38 3.40 -2.63
C THR A 150 -5.07 3.77 -3.35
N TYR A 151 -5.07 4.96 -3.97
CA TYR A 151 -3.89 5.51 -4.64
C TYR A 151 -2.73 5.81 -3.70
N CYS A 152 -3.00 6.21 -2.45
CA CYS A 152 -1.97 6.45 -1.44
C CYS A 152 -1.16 5.19 -1.15
N HIS A 153 -1.80 4.07 -0.84
CA HIS A 153 -1.02 2.85 -0.58
C HIS A 153 -0.35 2.31 -1.85
N TRP A 154 -0.96 2.47 -3.03
CA TRP A 154 -0.29 2.12 -4.29
C TRP A 154 0.99 2.94 -4.50
N SER A 155 0.91 4.26 -4.29
CA SER A 155 2.09 5.15 -4.40
C SER A 155 3.18 4.76 -3.40
N GLN A 156 2.80 4.27 -2.22
CA GLN A 156 3.73 3.80 -1.20
C GLN A 156 4.50 2.56 -1.67
N LEU A 157 3.81 1.61 -2.31
CA LEU A 157 4.46 0.45 -2.93
C LEU A 157 5.34 0.87 -4.11
N CYS A 158 4.90 1.82 -4.94
CA CYS A 158 5.73 2.37 -6.02
C CYS A 158 7.02 2.99 -5.48
N TYR A 159 6.97 3.66 -4.33
CA TYR A 159 8.15 4.19 -3.67
C TYR A 159 9.05 3.08 -3.11
N TRP A 160 8.49 2.10 -2.40
CA TRP A 160 9.28 1.00 -1.83
C TRP A 160 9.92 0.09 -2.88
N TYR A 161 9.29 -0.04 -4.05
CA TYR A 161 9.76 -0.79 -5.21
C TYR A 161 10.17 0.17 -6.35
N ALA A 162 10.77 1.32 -6.02
CA ALA A 162 11.09 2.38 -6.99
C ALA A 162 11.85 1.90 -8.23
N GLU A 163 12.72 0.90 -8.07
CA GLU A 163 13.50 0.27 -9.16
C GLU A 163 12.64 -0.48 -10.21
N TYR A 164 11.37 -0.77 -9.91
CA TYR A 164 10.42 -1.46 -10.81
C TYR A 164 9.17 -0.64 -11.12
N ALA A 165 8.97 0.50 -10.45
CA ALA A 165 7.79 1.33 -10.64
C ALA A 165 7.76 1.92 -12.05
N ASP A 166 6.82 1.44 -12.86
CA ASP A 166 6.66 1.87 -14.25
C ASP A 166 5.82 3.14 -14.42
N GLU A 167 5.91 3.72 -15.61
CA GLU A 167 5.25 4.98 -15.96
C GLU A 167 3.72 4.90 -15.85
N GLU A 168 3.13 3.74 -16.14
CA GLU A 168 1.69 3.49 -15.95
C GLU A 168 1.31 3.62 -14.47
N SER A 169 2.09 3.01 -13.58
CA SER A 169 1.87 3.01 -12.13
C SER A 169 1.92 4.42 -11.54
N LEU A 170 2.86 5.24 -12.02
CA LEU A 170 2.98 6.64 -11.61
C LEU A 170 1.84 7.49 -12.18
N ARG A 171 1.46 7.28 -13.44
CA ARG A 171 0.37 8.01 -14.08
C ARG A 171 -0.95 7.79 -13.35
N TRP A 172 -1.23 6.57 -12.89
CA TRP A 172 -2.41 6.30 -12.05
C TRP A 172 -2.43 7.17 -10.79
N CYS A 173 -1.28 7.35 -10.13
CA CYS A 173 -1.14 8.18 -8.94
C CYS A 173 -1.32 9.67 -9.25
N ILE A 174 -0.67 10.16 -10.31
CA ILE A 174 -0.71 11.57 -10.73
C ILE A 174 -2.12 11.96 -11.13
N ASP A 175 -2.77 11.16 -11.98
CA ASP A 175 -4.10 11.46 -12.49
C ASP A 175 -5.14 11.47 -11.37
N ALA A 176 -4.99 10.59 -10.37
CA ALA A 176 -5.85 10.59 -9.19
C ALA A 176 -5.73 11.89 -8.38
N VAL A 177 -4.51 12.34 -8.11
CA VAL A 177 -4.29 13.59 -7.37
C VAL A 177 -4.75 14.80 -8.17
N LYS A 178 -4.50 14.84 -9.49
CA LYS A 178 -5.00 15.90 -10.38
C LYS A 178 -6.52 16.02 -10.29
N ARG A 179 -7.25 14.91 -10.50
CA ARG A 179 -8.73 14.92 -10.43
C ARG A 179 -9.27 15.41 -9.09
N VAL A 180 -8.67 14.98 -7.98
CA VAL A 180 -9.06 15.46 -6.65
C VAL A 180 -8.78 16.95 -6.50
N THR A 181 -7.58 17.40 -6.86
CA THR A 181 -7.18 18.80 -6.73
C THR A 181 -8.09 19.70 -7.57
N ASP A 182 -8.37 19.31 -8.82
CA ASP A 182 -9.29 20.00 -9.70
C ASP A 182 -10.71 20.06 -9.10
N GLY A 183 -11.20 18.95 -8.56
CA GLY A 183 -12.49 18.92 -7.84
C GLY A 183 -12.52 19.89 -6.65
N LEU A 184 -11.45 19.93 -5.85
CA LEU A 184 -11.33 20.83 -4.70
C LEU A 184 -11.26 22.32 -5.09
N THR A 185 -10.65 22.64 -6.23
CA THR A 185 -10.57 24.04 -6.72
C THR A 185 -11.88 24.52 -7.35
N ASN A 186 -12.68 23.61 -7.90
CA ASN A 186 -13.95 23.93 -8.55
C ASN A 186 -15.13 23.99 -7.56
N ASP A 187 -15.05 23.27 -6.44
CA ASP A 187 -16.05 23.34 -5.37
C ASP A 187 -15.95 24.67 -4.61
N ARG A 188 -16.76 25.66 -5.01
CA ARG A 188 -16.95 26.95 -4.31
C ARG A 188 -17.56 26.83 -2.90
N GLN A 189 -17.87 25.61 -2.46
CA GLN A 189 -18.35 25.31 -1.11
C GLN A 189 -17.26 24.58 -0.32
N LEU A 190 -16.25 25.35 0.11
CA LEU A 190 -15.27 24.95 1.12
C LEU A 190 -15.87 24.77 2.53
N ASP A 191 -17.20 24.76 2.65
CA ASP A 191 -17.87 25.22 3.87
C ASP A 191 -18.20 24.15 4.91
N ASP A 192 -17.99 22.84 4.66
CA ASP A 192 -18.03 21.86 5.79
C ASP A 192 -17.44 20.46 5.51
N GLY A 193 -16.78 20.22 4.37
CA GLY A 193 -16.55 18.84 3.91
C GLY A 193 -15.11 18.37 3.68
N ILE A 194 -14.11 19.24 3.53
CA ILE A 194 -12.75 18.76 3.23
C ILE A 194 -12.07 18.25 4.50
N LYS A 195 -11.83 16.94 4.55
CA LYS A 195 -11.15 16.33 5.69
C LYS A 195 -9.65 16.44 5.44
N LEU A 196 -8.88 16.96 6.41
CA LEU A 196 -7.40 16.96 6.43
C LEU A 196 -6.74 15.67 5.88
N PRO A 197 -7.28 14.45 6.14
CA PRO A 197 -6.76 13.22 5.57
C PRO A 197 -6.67 13.21 4.03
N ASP A 198 -7.58 13.88 3.32
CA ASP A 198 -7.61 13.88 1.85
C ASP A 198 -6.38 14.59 1.28
N PHE A 199 -5.98 15.72 1.89
CA PHE A 199 -4.73 16.44 1.55
C PHE A 199 -3.50 15.63 1.91
N TYR A 200 -3.50 15.04 3.10
CA TYR A 200 -2.37 14.23 3.56
C TYR A 200 -2.12 13.04 2.63
N PHE A 201 -3.17 12.37 2.15
CA PHE A 201 -3.04 11.30 1.17
C PHE A 201 -2.53 11.81 -0.18
N ALA A 202 -3.06 12.93 -0.69
CA ALA A 202 -2.59 13.53 -1.94
C ALA A 202 -1.12 13.94 -1.87
N GLU A 203 -0.70 14.57 -0.76
CA GLU A 203 0.68 14.97 -0.51
C GLU A 203 1.62 13.75 -0.45
N ILE A 204 1.25 12.69 0.27
CA ILE A 204 2.03 11.43 0.31
C ILE A 204 2.18 10.85 -1.09
N VAL A 205 1.10 10.82 -1.87
CA VAL A 205 1.13 10.29 -3.25
C VAL A 205 2.15 11.05 -4.09
N LEU A 206 2.06 12.37 -4.11
CA LEU A 206 2.99 13.19 -4.91
C LEU A 206 4.41 13.09 -4.39
N ARG A 207 4.62 13.04 -3.07
CA ARG A 207 5.94 12.90 -2.47
C ARG A 207 6.59 11.59 -2.88
N ASN A 208 5.84 10.49 -2.83
CA ASN A 208 6.31 9.17 -3.25
C ASN A 208 6.68 9.15 -4.74
N VAL A 209 5.85 9.74 -5.59
CA VAL A 209 6.13 9.88 -7.04
C VAL A 209 7.39 10.72 -7.28
N ALA A 210 7.49 11.88 -6.62
CA ALA A 210 8.65 12.78 -6.77
C ALA A 210 9.95 12.14 -6.27
N LEU A 211 9.91 11.42 -5.14
CA LEU A 211 11.07 10.71 -4.61
C LEU A 211 11.54 9.60 -5.57
N LYS A 212 10.62 8.86 -6.17
CA LYS A 212 10.95 7.86 -7.20
C LYS A 212 11.66 8.53 -8.38
N GLU A 213 11.07 9.59 -8.94
CA GLU A 213 11.65 10.30 -10.09
C GLU A 213 13.05 10.88 -9.77
N LEU A 214 13.26 11.38 -8.54
CA LEU A 214 14.55 11.85 -8.05
C LEU A 214 15.59 10.72 -7.95
N MET A 215 15.21 9.56 -7.40
CA MET A 215 16.09 8.39 -7.28
C MET A 215 16.60 7.92 -8.65
N GLU A 216 15.78 8.00 -9.69
CA GLU A 216 16.19 7.65 -11.05
C GLU A 216 16.92 8.77 -11.82
N SER A 217 16.94 9.98 -11.28
CA SER A 217 17.66 11.14 -11.86
C SER A 217 19.07 11.30 -11.31
N THR A 218 19.39 10.58 -10.22
CA THR A 218 20.73 10.56 -9.64
C THR A 218 21.62 9.72 -10.54
N PRO A 219 22.70 10.27 -11.12
CA PRO A 219 23.56 9.50 -12.02
C PRO A 219 24.20 8.35 -11.23
N SER A 220 23.94 7.12 -11.65
CA SER A 220 24.89 6.03 -11.39
C SER A 220 26.20 6.41 -12.08
N SER A 221 27.33 6.29 -11.38
CA SER A 221 28.66 6.75 -11.85
C SER A 221 29.09 6.18 -13.20
N ASP A 222 28.39 5.18 -13.74
CA ASP A 222 28.87 4.36 -14.86
C ASP A 222 27.91 4.24 -16.05
N LEU A 223 26.84 5.04 -16.15
CA LEU A 223 25.92 4.97 -17.30
C LEU A 223 25.59 6.35 -17.90
N PRO A 224 25.63 6.49 -19.25
CA PRO A 224 25.36 7.76 -19.90
C PRO A 224 23.89 8.17 -19.72
N PRO A 225 23.58 9.48 -19.65
CA PRO A 225 22.23 9.97 -19.44
C PRO A 225 21.35 9.58 -20.62
N SER A 226 20.46 8.60 -20.41
CA SER A 226 19.54 8.14 -21.45
C SER A 226 18.45 9.18 -21.74
N ARG A 227 17.83 9.09 -22.93
CA ARG A 227 16.67 9.90 -23.40
C ARG A 227 15.54 10.06 -22.35
N THR A 228 15.50 9.18 -21.36
CA THR A 228 14.62 9.20 -20.19
C THR A 228 14.72 10.46 -19.33
N LEU A 229 15.88 11.13 -19.24
CA LEU A 229 16.03 12.33 -18.39
C LEU A 229 15.17 13.53 -18.81
N LYS A 230 14.82 13.64 -20.10
CA LYS A 230 13.97 14.73 -20.61
C LYS A 230 12.49 14.50 -20.25
N ALA A 231 11.98 13.29 -20.49
CA ALA A 231 10.62 12.90 -20.08
C ALA A 231 10.44 12.96 -18.55
N LYS A 232 11.47 12.57 -17.79
CA LYS A 232 11.49 12.66 -16.31
C LYS A 232 11.43 14.10 -15.80
N ARG A 233 12.15 15.03 -16.45
CA ARG A 233 12.04 16.48 -16.17
C ARG A 233 10.68 17.04 -16.56
N GLU A 234 10.03 16.48 -17.58
CA GLU A 234 8.66 16.86 -17.97
C GLU A 234 7.65 16.38 -16.92
N ASN A 235 7.76 15.15 -16.40
CA ASN A 235 6.92 14.66 -15.28
C ASN A 235 7.09 15.50 -14.01
N LEU A 236 8.33 15.85 -13.61
CA LEU A 236 8.57 16.74 -12.46
C LEU A 236 7.99 18.15 -12.67
N LYS A 237 7.98 18.66 -13.91
CA LYS A 237 7.32 19.93 -14.25
C LYS A 237 5.80 19.81 -14.16
N GLU A 238 5.22 18.68 -14.52
CA GLU A 238 3.77 18.43 -14.36
C GLU A 238 3.35 18.33 -12.89
N LEU A 239 4.21 17.82 -12.01
CA LEU A 239 3.92 17.73 -10.58
C LEU A 239 3.91 19.09 -9.89
N ARG A 240 4.75 20.04 -10.36
CA ARG A 240 4.93 21.34 -9.72
C ARG A 240 3.63 22.14 -9.52
N PRO A 241 2.79 22.37 -10.55
CA PRO A 241 1.53 23.10 -10.37
C PRO A 241 0.54 22.37 -9.44
N ILE A 242 0.61 21.04 -9.36
CA ILE A 242 -0.21 20.26 -8.42
C ILE A 242 0.25 20.51 -6.98
N TYR A 243 1.57 20.50 -6.74
CA TYR A 243 2.14 20.86 -5.44
C TYR A 243 1.76 22.28 -5.02
N ASP A 244 1.97 23.26 -5.89
CA ASP A 244 1.68 24.66 -5.60
C ASP A 244 0.16 24.84 -5.30
N SER A 245 -0.71 24.08 -5.99
CA SER A 245 -2.16 24.08 -5.73
C SER A 245 -2.52 23.45 -4.39
N LEU A 246 -1.93 22.30 -4.03
CA LEU A 246 -2.17 21.65 -2.75
C LEU A 246 -1.65 22.47 -1.56
N GLU A 247 -0.49 23.11 -1.70
CA GLU A 247 0.07 24.01 -0.70
C GLU A 247 -0.86 25.21 -0.46
N ALA A 248 -1.33 25.84 -1.55
CA ALA A 248 -2.30 26.94 -1.46
C ALA A 248 -3.62 26.53 -0.79
N ILE A 249 -4.13 25.33 -1.09
CA ILE A 249 -5.35 24.83 -0.45
C ILE A 249 -5.09 24.50 1.03
N THR A 250 -3.96 23.88 1.37
CA THR A 250 -3.58 23.51 2.75
C THR A 250 -3.44 24.74 3.64
N ASP A 251 -2.82 25.81 3.13
CA ASP A 251 -2.72 27.10 3.80
C ASP A 251 -4.10 27.71 4.08
N ASN A 252 -5.00 27.64 3.10
CA ASN A 252 -6.37 28.15 3.23
C ASN A 252 -7.17 27.34 4.27
N VAL A 253 -7.07 26.02 4.26
CA VAL A 253 -7.73 25.14 5.25
C VAL A 253 -7.20 25.41 6.66
N SER A 254 -5.88 25.56 6.82
CA SER A 254 -5.25 25.88 8.11
C SER A 254 -5.72 27.22 8.65
N LYS A 255 -5.82 28.25 7.79
CA LYS A 255 -6.37 29.56 8.14
C LYS A 255 -7.84 29.46 8.57
N CYS A 256 -8.67 28.74 7.82
CA CYS A 256 -10.09 28.55 8.15
C CYS A 256 -10.30 27.79 9.47
N GLN A 257 -9.47 26.79 9.78
CA GLN A 257 -9.54 26.05 11.04
C GLN A 257 -9.13 26.91 12.24
N ASN A 258 -8.10 27.75 12.09
CA ASN A 258 -7.69 28.69 13.13
C ASN A 258 -8.79 29.72 13.42
N VAL A 259 -9.42 30.28 12.38
CA VAL A 259 -10.57 31.19 12.52
C VAL A 259 -11.76 30.50 13.21
N ARG A 260 -12.06 29.25 12.84
CA ARG A 260 -13.12 28.45 13.50
C ARG A 260 -12.81 28.17 14.97
N ALA A 261 -11.56 27.85 15.31
CA ALA A 261 -11.11 27.63 16.67
C ALA A 261 -11.17 28.91 17.53
N ASP A 262 -10.86 30.06 16.95
CA ASP A 262 -10.95 31.36 17.62
C ASP A 262 -12.40 31.80 17.84
N LEU A 263 -13.27 31.59 16.86
CA LEU A 263 -14.72 31.81 17.00
C LEU A 263 -15.36 30.90 18.06
N ILE A 264 -14.89 29.66 18.20
CA ILE A 264 -15.34 28.74 19.27
C ILE A 264 -14.80 29.20 20.64
N ARG A 265 -13.56 29.70 20.71
CA ARG A 265 -12.98 30.24 21.96
C ARG A 265 -13.68 31.50 22.43
N HIS A 266 -14.15 32.36 21.52
CA HIS A 266 -14.85 33.61 21.87
C HIS A 266 -16.36 33.42 22.12
N ARG A 267 -16.88 32.20 21.96
CA ARG A 267 -18.27 31.83 22.29
C ARG A 267 -18.42 31.14 23.66
N LYS A 268 -17.32 30.84 24.35
CA LYS A 268 -17.31 30.33 25.73
C LYS A 268 -16.97 31.46 26.70
#